data_AF-A0A971B8K7-F1
#
_entry.id   AF-A0A971B8K7-F1
#
_cell.length_a   1.000
_cell.length_b   1.000
_cell.length_c   1.000
_cell.angle_alpha   90.00
_cell.angle_beta   90.00
_cell.angle_gamma   90.00
#
_symmetry.space_group_name_H-M   'P 1'
#
loop_
_entity.id
_entity.type
_entity.pdbx_description
1 polymer ?
#
loop_
_entity_poly.entity_id
_entity_poly.type
_entity_poly.pdbx_seq_one_letter_code
_entity_poly.pdbx_strand_id
1 'polypeptide(L)'
;MINIEDYKSYYQDNHDFFALLIENNSLVYDRLSDVFKVLGFIEMMVDMYKKIDEELEIIFETGFSYFHEQIEQIKIYYKDYFKGNFIKFERYAQLINYNLYLDDLKEALNEKELLNNETKEGLTELEQEIENILVKQEKFNDDDINRFDLMVGELVNSSEPIYTTQEIFAMIVEELEL
;
A
#
# COMPACT_ATOMS: atom_id res chain seq x y z
N MET A 1 -24.49 -1.15 -2.59
CA MET A 1 -24.45 -2.63 -2.66
C MET A 1 -23.11 -3.00 -3.23
N ILE A 2 -22.20 -3.34 -2.33
CA ILE A 2 -20.82 -3.68 -2.66
C ILE A 2 -20.73 -4.97 -3.49
N ASN A 3 -19.79 -5.03 -4.41
CA ASN A 3 -19.55 -6.21 -5.23
C ASN A 3 -18.54 -7.15 -4.56
N ILE A 4 -18.99 -7.87 -3.53
CA ILE A 4 -18.14 -8.79 -2.78
C ILE A 4 -17.59 -9.94 -3.65
N GLU A 5 -18.32 -10.32 -4.70
CA GLU A 5 -17.91 -11.40 -5.60
C GLU A 5 -16.70 -11.00 -6.44
N ASP A 6 -16.56 -9.72 -6.82
CA ASP A 6 -15.37 -9.23 -7.50
C ASP A 6 -14.14 -9.34 -6.60
N TYR A 7 -14.26 -9.00 -5.31
CA TYR A 7 -13.19 -9.19 -4.33
C TYR A 7 -12.80 -10.65 -4.17
N LYS A 8 -13.79 -11.55 -3.99
CA LYS A 8 -13.54 -13.00 -3.87
C LYS A 8 -12.86 -13.55 -5.12
N SER A 9 -13.34 -13.17 -6.31
CA SER A 9 -12.74 -13.58 -7.58
C SER A 9 -11.31 -13.07 -7.71
N TYR A 10 -11.09 -11.78 -7.45
CA TYR A 10 -9.75 -11.18 -7.52
C TYR A 10 -8.79 -11.81 -6.51
N TYR A 11 -9.25 -12.09 -5.29
CA TYR A 11 -8.44 -12.77 -4.29
C TYR A 11 -8.04 -14.17 -4.77
N GLN A 12 -9.01 -14.93 -5.30
CA GLN A 12 -8.80 -16.27 -5.81
C GLN A 12 -7.86 -16.31 -7.03
N ASP A 13 -8.03 -15.38 -7.97
CA ASP A 13 -7.18 -15.25 -9.17
C ASP A 13 -5.71 -14.96 -8.81
N ASN A 14 -5.48 -14.39 -7.62
CA ASN A 14 -4.17 -14.02 -7.12
C ASN A 14 -3.65 -14.89 -5.98
N HIS A 15 -4.36 -15.99 -5.68
CA HIS A 15 -4.04 -16.91 -4.60
C HIS A 15 -2.57 -17.33 -4.59
N ASP A 16 -2.01 -17.75 -5.73
CA ASP A 16 -0.63 -18.22 -5.82
C ASP A 16 0.39 -17.10 -5.54
N PHE A 17 0.06 -15.86 -5.90
CA PHE A 17 0.89 -14.71 -5.60
C PHE A 17 0.85 -14.37 -4.11
N PHE A 18 -0.32 -14.39 -3.47
CA PHE A 18 -0.42 -14.19 -2.03
C PHE A 18 0.26 -15.30 -1.24
N ALA A 19 0.07 -16.56 -1.64
CA ALA A 19 0.75 -17.70 -1.02
C ALA A 19 2.27 -17.52 -1.05
N LEU A 20 2.84 -17.10 -2.20
CA LEU A 20 4.26 -16.80 -2.31
C LEU A 20 4.72 -15.74 -1.30
N LEU A 21 3.98 -14.63 -1.15
CA LEU A 21 4.36 -13.56 -0.23
C LEU A 21 4.22 -13.99 1.24
N ILE A 22 3.12 -14.65 1.59
CA ILE A 22 2.80 -15.10 2.95
C ILE A 22 3.79 -16.17 3.43
N GLU A 23 4.03 -17.22 2.62
CA GLU A 23 4.92 -18.33 2.98
C GLU A 23 6.36 -17.87 3.24
N ASN A 24 6.73 -16.71 2.67
CA ASN A 24 8.06 -16.13 2.81
C ASN A 24 8.13 -14.97 3.81
N ASN A 25 7.04 -14.64 4.52
CA ASN A 25 6.93 -13.48 5.41
C ASN A 25 7.42 -12.17 4.73
N SER A 26 6.92 -11.92 3.52
CA SER A 26 7.37 -10.78 2.72
C SER A 26 6.93 -9.45 3.35
N LEU A 27 7.87 -8.52 3.49
CA LEU A 27 7.58 -7.18 4.02
C LEU A 27 6.54 -6.42 3.18
N VAL A 28 6.44 -6.74 1.89
CA VAL A 28 5.46 -6.12 0.98
C VAL A 28 4.05 -6.58 1.29
N TYR A 29 3.87 -7.81 1.78
CA TYR A 29 2.56 -8.31 2.23
C TYR A 29 2.17 -7.71 3.58
N ASP A 30 3.11 -7.58 4.51
CA ASP A 30 2.85 -7.04 5.85
C ASP A 30 2.21 -5.64 5.79
N ARG A 31 2.62 -4.83 4.81
CA ARG A 31 2.01 -3.51 4.51
C ARG A 31 0.49 -3.57 4.36
N LEU A 32 -0.02 -4.58 3.66
CA LEU A 32 -1.44 -4.71 3.30
C LEU A 32 -2.23 -5.52 4.31
N SER A 33 -1.59 -6.00 5.38
CA SER A 33 -2.20 -6.92 6.34
C SER A 33 -3.48 -6.37 6.98
N ASP A 34 -3.51 -5.09 7.35
CA ASP A 34 -4.68 -4.46 7.95
C ASP A 34 -5.82 -4.27 6.93
N VAL A 35 -5.49 -3.97 5.67
CA VAL A 35 -6.48 -3.93 4.58
C VAL A 35 -7.11 -5.31 4.37
N PHE A 36 -6.30 -6.37 4.37
CA PHE A 36 -6.80 -7.75 4.29
C PHE A 36 -7.74 -8.10 5.45
N LYS A 37 -7.39 -7.74 6.68
CA LYS A 37 -8.24 -7.99 7.85
C LYS A 37 -9.59 -7.32 7.73
N VAL A 38 -9.61 -6.03 7.36
CA VAL A 38 -10.85 -5.26 7.24
C VAL A 38 -11.72 -5.80 6.10
N LEU A 39 -11.15 -6.05 4.91
CA LEU A 39 -11.91 -6.59 3.78
C LEU A 39 -12.47 -8.00 4.10
N GLY A 40 -11.67 -8.86 4.75
CA GLY A 40 -12.13 -10.19 5.18
C GLY A 40 -13.21 -10.13 6.26
N PHE A 41 -13.13 -9.17 7.20
CA PHE A 41 -14.19 -8.94 8.17
C PHE A 41 -15.50 -8.52 7.48
N ILE A 42 -15.43 -7.59 6.54
CA ILE A 42 -16.61 -7.12 5.80
C ILE A 42 -17.21 -8.26 4.95
N GLU A 43 -16.37 -9.06 4.29
CA GLU A 43 -16.80 -10.27 3.56
C GLU A 43 -17.61 -11.20 4.48
N MET A 44 -17.06 -11.52 5.66
CA MET A 44 -17.72 -12.36 6.65
C MET A 44 -19.07 -11.77 7.09
N MET A 45 -19.14 -10.45 7.32
CA MET A 45 -20.37 -9.76 7.70
C MET A 45 -21.45 -9.83 6.60
N VAL A 46 -21.06 -9.63 5.33
CA VAL A 46 -21.98 -9.77 4.18
C VAL A 46 -22.48 -11.21 4.06
N ASP A 47 -21.61 -12.20 4.22
CA ASP A 47 -22.00 -13.60 4.10
C ASP A 47 -22.99 -14.01 5.18
N MET A 48 -22.80 -13.54 6.42
CA MET A 48 -23.67 -13.81 7.57
C MET A 48 -25.00 -13.05 7.52
N TYR A 49 -24.98 -11.74 7.26
CA TYR A 49 -26.13 -10.86 7.47
C TYR A 49 -26.80 -10.39 6.17
N LYS A 50 -26.18 -10.64 5.00
CA LYS A 50 -26.61 -10.21 3.66
C LYS A 50 -26.69 -8.69 3.45
N LYS A 51 -26.48 -7.90 4.50
CA LYS A 51 -26.45 -6.44 4.47
C LYS A 51 -25.50 -5.94 5.56
N ILE A 52 -24.74 -4.92 5.22
CA ILE A 52 -23.91 -4.12 6.11
C ILE A 52 -24.43 -2.67 6.11
N ASP A 53 -23.95 -1.84 7.02
CA ASP A 53 -24.24 -0.41 7.00
C ASP A 53 -23.47 0.32 5.90
N GLU A 54 -23.87 1.56 5.63
CA GLU A 54 -23.30 2.40 4.57
C GLU A 54 -21.81 2.72 4.81
N GLU A 55 -21.39 2.82 6.06
CA GLU A 55 -20.00 3.09 6.42
C GLU A 55 -19.09 1.93 6.04
N LEU A 56 -19.48 0.69 6.37
CA LEU A 56 -18.77 -0.51 5.93
C LEU A 56 -18.84 -0.70 4.41
N GLU A 57 -19.90 -0.27 3.73
CA GLU A 57 -19.94 -0.26 2.26
C GLU A 57 -18.86 0.67 1.69
N ILE A 58 -18.72 1.88 2.21
CA ILE A 58 -17.70 2.85 1.78
C ILE A 58 -16.28 2.34 2.09
N ILE A 59 -16.05 1.85 3.31
CA ILE A 59 -14.75 1.29 3.72
C ILE A 59 -14.35 0.14 2.78
N PHE A 60 -15.31 -0.72 2.42
CA PHE A 60 -15.05 -1.80 1.48
C PHE A 60 -14.69 -1.30 0.08
N GLU A 61 -15.44 -0.34 -0.46
CA GLU A 61 -15.18 0.19 -1.80
C GLU A 61 -13.80 0.87 -1.89
N THR A 62 -13.47 1.73 -0.93
CA THR A 62 -12.15 2.38 -0.83
C THR A 62 -11.04 1.34 -0.62
N GLY A 63 -11.24 0.41 0.31
CA GLY A 63 -10.26 -0.62 0.63
C GLY A 63 -10.00 -1.58 -0.51
N PHE A 64 -11.03 -2.00 -1.23
CA PHE A 64 -10.88 -2.91 -2.36
C PHE A 64 -10.20 -2.22 -3.55
N SER A 65 -10.52 -0.95 -3.83
CA SER A 65 -9.83 -0.17 -4.86
C SER A 65 -8.34 -0.02 -4.54
N TYR A 66 -8.02 0.43 -3.33
CA TYR A 66 -6.64 0.56 -2.85
C TYR A 66 -5.90 -0.77 -2.91
N PHE A 67 -6.50 -1.84 -2.38
CA PHE A 67 -5.94 -3.17 -2.39
C PHE A 67 -5.58 -3.65 -3.80
N HIS A 68 -6.51 -3.49 -4.74
CA HIS A 68 -6.30 -3.87 -6.13
C HIS A 68 -5.12 -3.11 -6.75
N GLU A 69 -5.10 -1.79 -6.60
CA GLU A 69 -4.03 -0.93 -7.13
C GLU A 69 -2.66 -1.30 -6.57
N GLN A 70 -2.55 -1.46 -5.25
CA GLN A 70 -1.31 -1.84 -4.58
C GLN A 70 -0.81 -3.20 -5.07
N ILE A 71 -1.68 -4.21 -5.16
CA ILE A 71 -1.29 -5.55 -5.63
C ILE A 71 -0.84 -5.52 -7.10
N GLU A 72 -1.50 -4.78 -7.98
CA GLU A 72 -1.03 -4.64 -9.36
C GLU A 72 0.33 -3.95 -9.44
N GLN A 73 0.56 -2.90 -8.64
CA GLN A 73 1.86 -2.22 -8.59
C GLN A 73 2.96 -3.15 -8.06
N ILE A 74 2.67 -3.91 -7.01
CA ILE A 74 3.59 -4.91 -6.45
C ILE A 74 3.94 -5.99 -7.50
N LYS A 75 2.95 -6.45 -8.26
CA LYS A 75 3.17 -7.41 -9.36
C LYS A 75 4.03 -6.81 -10.46
N ILE A 76 3.90 -5.51 -10.77
CA ILE A 76 4.77 -4.83 -11.74
C ILE A 76 6.21 -4.90 -11.26
N TYR A 77 6.51 -4.54 -10.00
CA TYR A 77 7.88 -4.71 -9.47
C TYR A 77 8.35 -6.16 -9.59
N TYR A 78 7.56 -7.11 -9.11
CA TYR A 78 7.94 -8.53 -9.13
C TYR A 78 8.19 -9.06 -10.55
N LYS A 79 7.30 -8.78 -11.51
CA LYS A 79 7.36 -9.31 -12.88
C LYS A 79 8.31 -8.53 -13.77
N ASP A 80 8.32 -7.20 -13.68
CA ASP A 80 9.03 -6.37 -14.65
C ASP A 80 10.43 -5.96 -14.18
N TYR A 81 10.62 -5.72 -12.89
CA TYR A 81 11.89 -5.22 -12.34
C TYR A 81 12.76 -6.40 -11.93
N PHE A 82 12.13 -7.39 -11.29
CA PHE A 82 12.81 -8.57 -10.76
C PHE A 82 12.62 -9.83 -11.59
N LYS A 83 11.84 -9.77 -12.69
CA LYS A 83 11.64 -10.87 -13.65
C LYS A 83 11.17 -12.17 -12.98
N GLY A 84 10.30 -12.05 -11.98
CA GLY A 84 9.77 -13.17 -11.19
C GLY A 84 10.78 -13.78 -10.21
N ASN A 85 11.91 -13.13 -9.94
CA ASN A 85 12.88 -13.61 -8.96
C ASN A 85 12.54 -13.10 -7.56
N PHE A 86 11.85 -13.93 -6.78
CA PHE A 86 11.40 -13.57 -5.43
C PHE A 86 12.55 -13.18 -4.50
N ILE A 87 13.66 -13.92 -4.50
CA ILE A 87 14.82 -13.62 -3.63
C ILE A 87 15.38 -12.22 -3.93
N LYS A 88 15.42 -11.82 -5.20
CA LYS A 88 15.84 -10.45 -5.55
C LYS A 88 14.79 -9.44 -5.16
N PHE A 89 13.53 -9.67 -5.49
CA PHE A 89 12.41 -8.80 -5.12
C PHE A 89 12.40 -8.49 -3.63
N GLU A 90 12.51 -9.53 -2.79
CA GLU A 90 12.44 -9.38 -1.33
C GLU A 90 13.61 -8.55 -0.76
N ARG A 91 14.79 -8.59 -1.39
CA ARG A 91 15.92 -7.75 -0.98
C ARG A 91 15.66 -6.25 -1.15
N TYR A 92 14.71 -5.89 -2.00
CA TYR A 92 14.30 -4.51 -2.25
C TYR A 92 12.92 -4.18 -1.65
N ALA A 93 12.34 -5.10 -0.86
CA ALA A 93 11.00 -4.94 -0.30
C ALA A 93 10.84 -3.64 0.51
N GLN A 94 11.87 -3.23 1.25
CA GLN A 94 11.87 -1.97 1.99
C GLN A 94 11.73 -0.75 1.07
N LEU A 95 12.48 -0.71 -0.04
CA LEU A 95 12.37 0.39 -1.02
C LEU A 95 11.06 0.36 -1.80
N ILE A 96 10.57 -0.83 -2.13
CA ILE A 96 9.26 -1.01 -2.77
C ILE A 96 8.17 -0.43 -1.85
N ASN A 97 8.18 -0.80 -0.57
CA ASN A 97 7.26 -0.24 0.41
C ASN A 97 7.44 1.27 0.56
N TYR A 98 8.67 1.77 0.55
CA TYR A 98 8.89 3.21 0.62
C TYR A 98 8.26 3.93 -0.58
N ASN A 99 8.45 3.40 -1.80
CA ASN A 99 7.90 4.01 -3.01
C ASN A 99 6.37 4.02 -2.99
N LEU A 100 5.75 2.89 -2.62
CA LEU A 100 4.30 2.81 -2.45
C LEU A 100 3.79 3.78 -1.36
N TYR A 101 4.59 4.04 -0.30
CA TYR A 101 4.24 5.01 0.74
C TYR A 101 4.26 6.44 0.23
N LEU A 102 5.21 6.79 -0.64
CA LEU A 102 5.23 8.12 -1.25
C LEU A 102 4.01 8.36 -2.14
N ASP A 103 3.56 7.35 -2.88
CA ASP A 103 2.31 7.39 -3.63
C ASP A 103 1.11 7.67 -2.70
N ASP A 104 0.94 6.86 -1.65
CA ASP A 104 -0.14 7.03 -0.66
C ASP A 104 -0.08 8.40 0.03
N LEU A 105 1.12 8.90 0.32
CA LEU A 105 1.33 10.20 0.97
C LEU A 105 0.95 11.36 0.05
N LYS A 106 1.29 11.31 -1.23
CA LYS A 106 0.87 12.33 -2.22
C LYS A 106 -0.65 12.38 -2.33
N GLU A 107 -1.31 11.23 -2.35
CA GLU A 107 -2.78 11.16 -2.38
C GLU A 107 -3.38 11.82 -1.13
N ALA A 108 -2.93 11.44 0.06
CA ALA A 108 -3.41 12.01 1.32
C ALA A 108 -3.16 13.54 1.41
N LEU A 109 -2.00 14.01 0.93
CA LEU A 109 -1.69 15.43 0.84
C LEU A 109 -2.61 16.16 -0.14
N ASN A 110 -2.91 15.54 -1.28
CA ASN A 110 -3.77 16.11 -2.30
C ASN A 110 -5.24 16.22 -1.80
N GLU A 111 -5.75 15.20 -1.12
CA GLU A 111 -7.08 15.20 -0.52
C GLU A 111 -7.26 16.31 0.53
N LYS A 112 -6.19 16.61 1.28
CA LYS A 112 -6.16 17.71 2.26
C LYS A 112 -5.84 19.08 1.66
N GLU A 113 -5.70 19.19 0.34
CA GLU A 113 -5.28 20.41 -0.36
C GLU A 113 -3.90 20.96 0.12
N LEU A 114 -3.03 20.08 0.63
CA LEU A 114 -1.69 20.39 1.15
C LEU A 114 -0.58 20.11 0.13
N LEU A 115 -0.87 19.37 -0.95
CA LEU A 115 0.08 19.07 -2.03
C LEU A 115 0.33 20.29 -2.92
N ASN A 116 1.23 21.17 -2.48
CA ASN A 116 1.70 22.28 -3.29
C ASN A 116 2.75 21.81 -4.33
N ASN A 117 3.10 22.68 -5.29
CA ASN A 117 4.03 22.33 -6.37
C ASN A 117 5.43 21.94 -5.87
N GLU A 118 5.96 22.61 -4.85
CA GLU A 118 7.30 22.33 -4.30
C GLU A 118 7.33 20.96 -3.63
N THR A 119 6.35 20.67 -2.77
CA THR A 119 6.20 19.35 -2.14
C THR A 119 6.01 18.25 -3.20
N LYS A 120 5.16 18.50 -4.21
CA LYS A 120 4.91 17.55 -5.30
C LYS A 120 6.17 17.23 -6.10
N GLU A 121 6.91 18.26 -6.49
CA GLU A 121 8.16 18.12 -7.25
C GLU A 121 9.20 17.34 -6.41
N GLY A 122 9.39 17.72 -5.14
CA GLY A 122 10.33 17.03 -4.25
C GLY A 122 10.00 15.55 -4.00
N LEU A 123 8.72 15.22 -3.79
CA LEU A 123 8.30 13.82 -3.64
C LEU A 123 8.48 13.04 -4.95
N THR A 124 8.20 13.65 -6.10
CA THR A 124 8.40 13.02 -7.42
C THR A 124 9.89 12.75 -7.70
N GLU A 125 10.78 13.67 -7.31
CA GLU A 125 12.23 13.48 -7.44
C GLU A 125 12.71 12.32 -6.57
N LEU A 126 12.20 12.21 -5.34
CA LEU A 126 12.50 11.13 -4.42
C LEU A 126 12.04 9.77 -4.96
N GLU A 127 10.81 9.68 -5.47
CA GLU A 127 10.29 8.49 -6.12
C GLU A 127 11.15 8.09 -7.31
N GLN A 128 11.53 9.06 -8.14
CA GLN A 128 12.39 8.80 -9.30
C GLN A 128 13.77 8.29 -8.88
N GLU A 129 14.31 8.75 -7.76
CA GLU A 129 15.55 8.24 -7.17
C GLU A 129 15.41 6.78 -6.74
N ILE A 130 14.38 6.46 -5.94
CA ILE A 130 14.08 5.08 -5.50
C ILE A 130 13.88 4.16 -6.70
N GLU A 131 13.11 4.62 -7.68
CA GLU A 131 12.81 3.90 -8.90
C GLU A 131 14.07 3.58 -9.70
N ASN A 132 15.01 4.52 -9.79
CA ASN A 132 16.30 4.28 -10.42
C ASN A 132 17.11 3.19 -9.71
N ILE A 133 17.09 3.17 -8.37
CA ILE A 133 17.74 2.12 -7.58
C ILE A 133 17.09 0.76 -7.86
N LEU A 134 15.76 0.69 -7.88
CA LEU A 134 14.99 -0.53 -8.15
C LEU A 134 15.27 -1.07 -9.56
N VAL A 135 15.19 -0.24 -10.59
CA VAL A 135 15.41 -0.63 -11.99
C VAL A 135 16.84 -1.11 -12.23
N LYS A 136 17.84 -0.37 -11.71
CA LYS A 136 19.25 -0.71 -11.91
C LYS A 136 19.74 -1.77 -10.94
N GLN A 137 18.94 -2.14 -9.94
CA GLN A 137 19.31 -3.03 -8.84
C GLN A 137 20.61 -2.55 -8.18
N GLU A 138 20.69 -1.24 -7.92
CA GLU A 138 21.80 -0.63 -7.19
C GLU A 138 21.73 -1.06 -5.72
N LYS A 139 22.86 -0.97 -5.02
CA LYS A 139 22.89 -1.24 -3.58
C LYS A 139 22.34 -0.03 -2.85
N PHE A 140 21.48 -0.27 -1.88
CA PHE A 140 21.05 0.72 -0.89
C PHE A 140 21.32 0.18 0.51
N ASN A 141 21.24 1.06 1.51
CA ASN A 141 21.38 0.72 2.92
C ASN A 141 20.45 1.59 3.78
N ASP A 142 20.51 1.40 5.10
CA ASP A 142 19.68 2.12 6.04
C ASP A 142 19.94 3.65 6.05
N ASP A 143 21.15 4.11 5.71
CA ASP A 143 21.46 5.54 5.60
C ASP A 143 20.69 6.17 4.42
N ASP A 144 20.46 5.42 3.34
CA ASP A 144 19.63 5.88 2.22
C ASP A 144 18.18 6.07 2.68
N ILE A 145 17.64 5.12 3.44
CA ILE A 145 16.27 5.19 3.99
C ILE A 145 16.13 6.36 4.96
N ASN A 146 17.07 6.51 5.90
CA ASN A 146 17.07 7.63 6.85
C ASN A 146 17.13 8.98 6.13
N ARG A 147 17.86 9.08 5.01
CA ARG A 147 17.88 10.28 4.20
C ARG A 147 16.54 10.55 3.54
N PHE A 148 15.88 9.51 3.01
CA PHE A 148 14.55 9.65 2.44
C PHE A 148 13.56 10.15 3.49
N ASP A 149 13.60 9.62 4.71
CA ASP A 149 12.74 10.06 5.82
C ASP A 149 12.95 11.54 6.17
N LEU A 150 14.20 11.99 6.21
CA LEU A 150 14.53 13.39 6.43
C LEU A 150 13.98 14.28 5.31
N MET A 151 14.13 13.87 4.05
CA MET A 151 13.62 14.61 2.90
C MET A 151 12.09 14.70 2.92
N VAL A 152 11.40 13.60 3.21
CA VAL A 152 9.94 13.59 3.35
C VAL A 152 9.51 14.53 4.48
N GLY A 153 10.16 14.46 5.63
CA GLY A 153 9.85 15.33 6.78
C GLY A 153 10.09 16.82 6.50
N GLU A 154 11.08 17.17 5.67
CA GLU A 154 11.32 18.54 5.24
C GLU A 154 10.27 19.05 4.24
N LEU A 155 9.84 18.18 3.31
CA LEU A 155 8.85 18.50 2.27
C LEU A 155 7.42 18.57 2.81
N VAL A 156 7.10 17.71 3.78
CA VAL A 156 5.79 17.53 4.37
C VAL A 156 5.74 18.23 5.72
N ASN A 157 5.75 19.57 5.68
CA ASN A 157 5.61 20.39 6.88
C ASN A 157 4.14 20.77 7.09
N SER A 158 3.38 19.89 7.74
CA SER A 158 1.98 20.13 8.11
C SER A 158 1.81 20.22 9.62
N SER A 159 1.01 21.18 10.08
CA SER A 159 0.58 21.26 11.48
C SER A 159 -0.53 20.27 11.83
N GLU A 160 -1.19 19.70 10.83
CA GLU A 160 -2.24 18.70 10.99
C GLU A 160 -1.72 17.30 10.66
N PRO A 161 -2.21 16.25 11.36
CA PRO A 161 -1.93 14.87 10.99
C PRO A 161 -2.38 14.56 9.56
N ILE A 162 -1.49 13.93 8.81
CA ILE A 162 -1.76 13.38 7.48
C ILE A 162 -1.73 11.87 7.67
N TYR A 163 -2.84 11.22 7.33
CA TYR A 163 -2.97 9.77 7.39
C TYR A 163 -3.10 9.25 5.97
N THR A 164 -2.21 8.34 5.61
CA THR A 164 -2.30 7.53 4.40
C THR A 164 -3.46 6.53 4.51
N THR A 165 -3.91 6.00 3.38
CA THR A 165 -4.92 4.92 3.36
C THR A 165 -4.50 3.76 4.24
N GLN A 166 -3.21 3.38 4.24
CA GLN A 166 -2.69 2.33 5.10
C GLN A 166 -2.91 2.62 6.59
N GLU A 167 -2.61 3.84 7.05
CA GLU A 167 -2.79 4.27 8.44
C GLU A 167 -4.28 4.35 8.81
N ILE A 168 -5.14 4.75 7.88
CA ILE A 168 -6.60 4.73 8.07
C ILE A 168 -7.09 3.30 8.31
N PHE A 169 -6.64 2.33 7.50
CA PHE A 169 -7.01 0.93 7.69
C PHE A 169 -6.48 0.35 9.00
N ALA A 170 -5.29 0.76 9.45
CA ALA A 170 -4.78 0.38 10.77
C ALA A 170 -5.69 0.90 11.91
N MET A 171 -6.16 2.15 11.81
CA MET A 171 -7.13 2.70 12.78
C MET A 171 -8.46 1.95 12.77
N ILE A 172 -8.95 1.54 11.59
CA ILE A 172 -10.19 0.74 11.48
C ILE A 172 -10.01 -0.65 12.13
N VAL A 173 -8.85 -1.30 11.95
CA VAL A 173 -8.53 -2.56 12.64
C VAL A 173 -8.60 -2.39 14.15
N GLU A 174 -8.02 -1.31 14.69
CA GLU A 174 -8.09 -1.00 16.12
C GLU A 174 -9.52 -0.76 16.61
N GLU A 175 -10.32 -0.02 15.85
CA GLU A 175 -11.72 0.30 16.18
C GLU A 175 -12.64 -0.94 16.15
N LEU A 176 -12.40 -1.86 15.21
CA LEU A 176 -13.17 -3.09 15.04
C LEU A 176 -12.63 -4.26 15.89
N GLU A 177 -11.55 -4.07 16.64
CA GLU A 177 -10.87 -5.09 17.46
C GLU A 177 -10.47 -6.36 16.67
N LEU A 178 -9.89 -6.19 15.47
CA LEU A 178 -9.51 -7.27 14.54
C LEU A 178 -8.08 -7.81 14.69
#